data_AF-A0A2I0QBU0-F1
#
_entry.id   AF-A0A2I0QBU0-F1
#
_cell.length_a   1.000
_cell.length_b   1.000
_cell.length_c   1.000
_cell.angle_alpha   90.00
_cell.angle_beta   90.00
_cell.angle_gamma   90.00
#
_symmetry.space_group_name_H-M   'P 1'
#
loop_
_entity.id
_entity.type
_entity.pdbx_description
1 polymer ?
#
loop_
_entity_poly.entity_id
_entity_poly.type
_entity_poly.pdbx_seq_one_letter_code
_entity_poly.pdbx_strand_id
1 'polypeptide(L)'
;MKTKISFLALSLIVIITAISCNNTKKDTKQETVTVKENAIASEKEASLKSSLVCFVNNKFMGIDQIPVEVEGKTYYGCCQDCVGKIKNLREVRYAKDPLTGKEVDKALAYIVLSPQGNNDVLYFESEQNYLTYIQNS
;
A
#
# COMPACT_ATOMS: atom_id res chain seq x y z
N MET A 1 50.66 -12.02 -26.52
CA MET A 1 51.89 -11.89 -25.69
C MET A 1 52.21 -10.40 -25.52
N LYS A 2 52.59 -9.99 -24.30
CA LYS A 2 53.23 -8.72 -23.91
C LYS A 2 52.30 -7.57 -23.50
N THR A 3 51.84 -7.70 -22.25
CA THR A 3 51.54 -6.64 -21.28
C THR A 3 52.66 -5.58 -21.20
N LYS A 4 52.30 -4.31 -21.03
CA LYS A 4 53.23 -3.28 -20.54
C LYS A 4 52.66 -2.63 -19.29
N ILE A 5 53.25 -3.03 -18.17
CA ILE A 5 53.21 -2.33 -16.89
C ILE A 5 54.47 -1.46 -16.86
N SER A 6 54.33 -0.19 -16.45
CA SER A 6 55.47 0.61 -15.97
C SER A 6 55.02 1.42 -14.77
N PHE A 7 55.61 1.10 -13.63
CA PHE A 7 55.54 1.79 -12.35
C PHE A 7 56.73 2.76 -12.24
N LEU A 8 56.51 3.94 -11.64
CA LEU A 8 57.38 4.78 -10.77
C LEU A 8 56.77 6.20 -10.74
N ALA A 9 56.67 6.98 -9.66
CA ALA A 9 57.36 7.02 -8.37
C ALA A 9 56.37 7.56 -7.30
N LEU A 10 56.29 6.93 -6.12
CA LEU A 10 56.97 7.31 -4.87
C LEU A 10 56.70 8.76 -4.42
N SER A 11 55.67 8.96 -3.60
CA SER A 11 55.58 10.07 -2.65
C SER A 11 55.18 9.52 -1.30
N LEU A 12 56.09 9.69 -0.35
CA LEU A 12 56.07 9.22 1.02
C LEU A 12 55.57 10.37 1.89
N ILE A 13 54.34 10.30 2.42
CA ILE A 13 53.95 11.09 3.59
C ILE A 13 53.21 10.18 4.55
N VAL A 14 54.01 9.61 5.45
CA VAL A 14 53.56 9.17 6.78
C VAL A 14 53.50 10.44 7.62
N ILE A 15 52.41 10.65 8.38
CA ILE A 15 52.45 10.91 9.83
C ILE A 15 51.03 10.92 10.41
N ILE A 16 50.93 10.04 11.42
CA ILE A 16 49.89 9.74 12.40
C ILE A 16 49.40 11.00 13.13
N THR A 17 48.08 11.12 13.39
CA THR A 17 47.61 11.69 14.67
C THR A 17 46.26 11.10 15.13
N ALA A 18 46.33 10.56 16.36
CA ALA A 18 45.34 10.47 17.45
C ALA A 18 43.92 9.94 17.22
N ILE A 19 43.70 8.75 17.81
CA ILE A 19 42.42 8.19 18.25
C ILE A 19 41.85 9.03 19.40
N SER A 20 40.56 9.36 19.37
CA SER A 20 39.72 9.41 20.58
C SER A 20 38.22 9.30 20.25
N CYS A 21 37.55 8.36 20.90
CA CYS A 21 36.12 8.08 20.79
C CYS A 21 35.27 9.07 21.60
N ASN A 22 34.07 9.35 21.09
CA ASN A 22 32.77 8.96 21.68
C ASN A 22 31.70 10.06 21.71
N ASN A 23 30.47 9.59 21.50
CA ASN A 23 29.18 10.27 21.39
C ASN A 23 28.96 11.51 22.28
N THR A 24 28.52 12.62 21.68
CA THR A 24 27.51 13.50 22.28
C THR A 24 26.84 14.38 21.21
N LYS A 25 25.51 14.45 21.29
CA LYS A 25 24.58 15.12 20.38
C LYS A 25 24.80 16.64 20.27
N LYS A 26 24.54 17.19 19.08
CA LYS A 26 24.03 18.57 18.91
C LYS A 26 23.00 18.62 17.77
N ASP A 27 21.74 18.71 18.19
CA ASP A 27 20.57 19.33 17.56
C ASP A 27 20.92 20.66 16.84
N THR A 28 20.26 21.18 15.80
CA THR A 28 19.01 20.92 15.05
C THR A 28 19.04 21.85 13.81
N LYS A 29 18.46 21.42 12.68
CA LYS A 29 17.36 22.08 11.92
C LYS A 29 17.38 21.73 10.42
N GLN A 30 17.00 20.49 10.12
CA GLN A 30 16.30 20.12 8.89
C GLN A 30 15.00 19.48 9.37
N GLU A 31 13.86 19.99 8.91
CA GLU A 31 12.54 19.51 9.29
C GLU A 31 12.22 18.26 8.45
N THR A 32 12.92 17.18 8.78
CA THR A 32 12.53 15.81 8.49
C THR A 32 11.44 15.44 9.49
N VAL A 33 10.21 15.25 9.01
CA VAL A 33 9.16 14.62 9.81
C VAL A 33 9.57 13.16 10.01
N THR A 34 10.11 12.91 11.20
CA THR A 34 10.49 11.61 11.73
C THR A 34 9.29 10.67 11.72
N VAL A 35 9.21 9.80 10.71
CA VAL A 35 8.40 8.58 10.80
C VAL A 35 9.11 7.70 11.81
N LYS A 36 8.61 7.72 13.04
CA LYS A 36 8.94 6.72 14.06
C LYS A 36 8.49 5.36 13.53
N GLU A 37 9.45 4.61 13.04
CA GLU A 37 9.36 3.17 12.84
C GLU A 37 9.24 2.52 14.23
N ASN A 38 8.00 2.43 14.69
CA ASN A 38 7.59 1.54 15.77
C ASN A 38 6.12 1.18 15.52
N ALA A 39 5.86 0.58 14.34
CA ALA A 39 4.62 -0.14 14.11
C ALA A 39 4.79 -1.53 14.72
N ILE A 40 4.58 -1.60 16.02
CA ILE A 40 4.06 -2.82 16.63
C ILE A 40 2.79 -3.12 15.83
N ALA A 41 2.83 -4.19 15.05
CA ALA A 41 1.69 -4.68 14.29
C ALA A 41 0.55 -4.98 15.27
N SER A 42 -0.29 -3.97 15.47
CA SER A 42 -1.59 -4.11 16.09
C SER A 42 -2.46 -4.84 15.08
N GLU A 43 -3.13 -5.90 15.52
CA GLU A 43 -4.09 -6.72 14.78
C GLU A 43 -5.36 -5.95 14.35
N LYS A 44 -5.19 -4.73 13.82
CA LYS A 44 -6.28 -3.76 13.64
C LYS A 44 -6.15 -2.94 12.36
N GLU A 45 -6.11 -3.62 11.23
CA GLU A 45 -6.82 -3.17 10.02
C GLU A 45 -6.81 -4.29 8.99
N ALA A 46 -7.82 -5.17 9.05
CA ALA A 46 -8.10 -6.09 7.94
C ALA A 46 -8.60 -5.33 6.69
N SER A 47 -9.06 -4.09 6.87
CA SER A 47 -9.58 -3.25 5.79
C SER A 47 -8.48 -2.75 4.87
N LEU A 48 -8.74 -2.86 3.57
CA LEU A 48 -7.94 -2.29 2.51
C LEU A 48 -8.34 -0.84 2.25
N LYS A 49 -7.38 -0.02 1.84
CA LYS A 49 -7.67 1.29 1.24
C LYS A 49 -8.34 1.11 -0.11
N SER A 50 -9.48 1.76 -0.32
CA SER A 50 -10.24 1.69 -1.57
C SER A 50 -9.43 2.08 -2.80
N SER A 51 -8.49 3.03 -2.66
CA SER A 51 -7.62 3.46 -3.76
C SER A 51 -6.69 2.37 -4.28
N LEU A 52 -6.47 1.30 -3.52
CA LEU A 52 -5.61 0.17 -3.90
C LEU A 52 -6.38 -0.96 -4.60
N VAL A 53 -7.67 -0.78 -4.87
CA VAL A 53 -8.56 -1.83 -5.36
C VAL A 53 -9.14 -1.42 -6.71
N CYS A 54 -9.14 -2.36 -7.67
CA CYS A 54 -9.94 -2.21 -8.88
C CYS A 54 -11.34 -2.75 -8.64
N PHE A 55 -12.33 -1.86 -8.65
CA PHE A 55 -13.71 -2.22 -8.31
C PHE A 55 -14.38 -3.07 -9.39
N VAL A 56 -13.96 -2.92 -10.65
CA VAL A 56 -14.49 -3.72 -11.77
C VAL A 56 -14.03 -5.18 -11.65
N ASN A 57 -12.76 -5.38 -11.31
CA ASN A 57 -12.17 -6.72 -11.24
C ASN A 57 -12.25 -7.35 -9.85
N ASN A 58 -12.77 -6.61 -8.85
CA ASN A 58 -12.80 -7.02 -7.44
C ASN A 58 -11.42 -7.50 -6.96
N LYS A 59 -10.37 -6.73 -7.27
CA LYS A 59 -9.00 -7.16 -7.04
C LYS A 59 -8.18 -6.09 -6.36
N PHE A 60 -7.39 -6.51 -5.39
CA PHE A 60 -6.35 -5.72 -4.78
C PHE A 60 -5.17 -5.57 -5.74
N MET A 61 -4.79 -4.33 -6.01
CA MET A 61 -3.80 -3.96 -7.02
C MET A 61 -2.46 -3.54 -6.39
N GLY A 62 -2.46 -3.17 -5.10
CA GLY A 62 -1.25 -2.80 -4.36
C GLY A 62 -0.63 -1.43 -4.70
N ILE A 63 -1.22 -0.70 -5.64
CA ILE A 63 -0.83 0.67 -6.02
C ILE A 63 -2.09 1.53 -6.12
N ASP A 64 -1.97 2.85 -6.10
CA ASP A 64 -3.12 3.73 -6.29
C ASP A 64 -3.73 3.58 -7.69
N GLN A 65 -5.04 3.43 -7.73
CA GLN A 65 -5.86 3.27 -8.93
C GLN A 65 -6.46 4.61 -9.37
N ILE A 66 -7.06 4.64 -10.56
CA ILE A 66 -7.65 5.85 -11.12
C ILE A 66 -8.98 6.16 -10.40
N PRO A 67 -9.13 7.33 -9.74
CA PRO A 67 -10.38 7.71 -9.10
C PRO A 67 -11.44 8.09 -10.14
N VAL A 68 -12.70 7.75 -9.86
CA VAL A 68 -13.85 8.01 -10.72
C VAL A 68 -15.02 8.46 -9.86
N GLU A 69 -15.43 9.72 -10.01
CA GLU A 69 -16.58 10.28 -9.31
C GLU A 69 -17.89 9.90 -10.02
N VAL A 70 -18.83 9.31 -9.26
CA VAL A 70 -20.20 9.04 -9.69
C VAL A 70 -21.13 9.34 -8.52
N GLU A 71 -22.16 10.17 -8.74
CA GLU A 71 -23.16 10.50 -7.71
C GLU A 71 -22.57 11.01 -6.38
N GLY A 72 -21.44 11.74 -6.46
CA GLY A 72 -20.75 12.29 -5.28
C GLY A 72 -19.92 11.29 -4.48
N LYS A 73 -19.66 10.10 -5.03
CA LYS A 73 -18.82 9.05 -4.44
C LYS A 73 -17.64 8.72 -5.35
N THR A 74 -16.52 8.39 -4.73
CA THR A 74 -15.30 7.99 -5.43
C THR A 74 -15.20 6.47 -5.57
N TYR A 75 -15.00 6.02 -6.81
CA TYR A 75 -14.75 4.63 -7.18
C TYR A 75 -13.36 4.50 -7.82
N TYR A 76 -12.83 3.28 -7.95
CA TYR A 76 -11.46 3.07 -8.41
C TYR A 76 -11.35 2.01 -9.51
N GLY A 77 -10.67 2.36 -10.61
CA GLY A 77 -10.44 1.48 -11.76
C GLY A 77 -8.96 1.39 -12.14
N CYS A 78 -8.50 0.20 -12.56
CA CYS A 78 -7.09 -0.02 -12.90
C CYS A 78 -6.67 0.40 -14.31
N CYS A 79 -7.62 0.73 -15.18
CA CYS A 79 -7.38 1.18 -16.55
C CYS A 79 -8.56 2.02 -17.06
N GLN A 80 -8.41 2.65 -18.22
CA GLN A 80 -9.45 3.49 -18.81
C GLN A 80 -10.74 2.72 -19.13
N ASP A 81 -10.64 1.44 -19.50
CA ASP A 81 -11.84 0.60 -19.69
C ASP A 81 -12.61 0.41 -18.37
N CYS A 82 -11.89 0.24 -17.25
CA CYS A 82 -12.52 0.17 -15.93
C CYS A 82 -13.17 1.50 -15.56
N VAL A 83 -12.52 2.64 -15.87
CA VAL A 83 -13.12 3.98 -15.69
C VAL A 83 -14.42 4.10 -16.49
N GLY A 84 -14.42 3.68 -17.75
CA GLY A 84 -15.61 3.67 -18.61
C GLY A 84 -16.74 2.81 -18.04
N LYS A 85 -16.42 1.60 -17.56
CA LYS A 85 -17.39 0.72 -16.90
C LYS A 85 -17.94 1.34 -15.62
N ILE A 86 -17.07 1.91 -14.77
CA ILE A 86 -17.51 2.55 -13.52
C ILE A 86 -18.46 3.71 -13.78
N LYS A 87 -18.27 4.51 -14.84
CA LYS A 87 -19.19 5.61 -15.16
C LYS A 87 -20.55 5.11 -15.64
N ASN A 88 -20.56 4.07 -16.47
CA ASN A 88 -21.74 3.72 -17.27
C ASN A 88 -22.50 2.49 -16.75
N LEU A 89 -21.86 1.60 -15.99
CA LEU A 89 -22.43 0.34 -15.52
C LEU A 89 -22.63 0.40 -14.00
N ARG A 90 -23.88 0.36 -13.54
CA ARG A 90 -24.19 0.40 -12.10
C ARG A 90 -23.61 -0.82 -11.40
N GLU A 91 -23.74 -2.00 -12.00
CA GLU A 91 -23.37 -3.28 -11.43
C GLU A 91 -21.89 -3.37 -11.01
N VAL A 92 -20.99 -2.61 -11.64
CA VAL A 92 -19.57 -2.64 -11.21
C VAL A 92 -19.32 -1.81 -9.96
N ARG A 93 -20.24 -0.90 -9.60
CA ARG A 93 -20.18 -0.04 -8.40
C ARG A 93 -20.77 -0.71 -7.17
N TYR A 94 -21.46 -1.85 -7.32
CA TYR A 94 -22.11 -2.57 -6.22
C TYR A 94 -21.59 -3.99 -6.08
N ALA A 95 -21.68 -4.54 -4.88
CA ALA A 95 -21.35 -5.91 -4.53
C ALA A 95 -22.43 -6.51 -3.62
N LYS A 96 -22.25 -7.78 -3.27
CA LYS A 96 -23.06 -8.46 -2.26
C LYS A 96 -22.22 -8.65 -1.01
N ASP A 97 -22.77 -8.26 0.14
CA ASP A 97 -22.19 -8.56 1.44
C ASP A 97 -22.15 -10.08 1.64
N PRO A 98 -20.97 -10.71 1.86
CA PRO A 98 -20.87 -12.17 2.01
C PRO A 98 -21.64 -12.75 3.20
N LEU A 99 -21.86 -11.97 4.26
CA LEU A 99 -22.61 -12.42 5.44
C LEU A 99 -24.12 -12.34 5.20
N THR A 100 -24.60 -11.21 4.67
CA THR A 100 -26.04 -10.90 4.66
C THR A 100 -26.69 -11.05 3.28
N GLY A 101 -25.92 -11.12 2.20
CA GLY A 101 -26.41 -11.10 0.82
C GLY A 101 -27.03 -9.77 0.38
N LYS A 102 -26.99 -8.73 1.23
CA LYS A 102 -27.47 -7.39 0.88
C LYS A 102 -26.56 -6.75 -0.16
N GLU A 103 -27.15 -5.87 -0.98
CA GLU A 103 -26.37 -5.06 -1.91
C GLU A 103 -25.60 -3.98 -1.14
N VAL A 104 -24.32 -3.80 -1.46
CA VAL A 104 -23.42 -2.82 -0.85
C VAL A 104 -22.81 -1.95 -1.94
N ASP A 105 -22.81 -0.64 -1.73
CA ASP A 105 -22.07 0.31 -2.58
C ASP A 105 -20.58 0.18 -2.28
N LYS A 106 -19.78 -0.20 -3.28
CA LYS A 106 -18.34 -0.46 -3.09
C LYS A 106 -17.57 0.77 -2.62
N ALA A 107 -18.05 1.99 -2.91
CA ALA A 107 -17.39 3.21 -2.45
C ALA A 107 -17.49 3.41 -0.93
N LEU A 108 -18.47 2.76 -0.27
CA LEU A 108 -18.73 2.86 1.17
C LEU A 108 -18.46 1.54 1.91
N ALA A 109 -18.02 0.51 1.20
CA ALA A 109 -17.85 -0.83 1.75
C ALA A 109 -16.63 -0.94 2.67
N TYR A 110 -16.72 -1.86 3.62
CA TYR A 110 -15.55 -2.39 4.33
C TYR A 110 -14.91 -3.46 3.44
N ILE A 111 -13.73 -3.17 2.89
CA ILE A 111 -13.08 -3.99 1.85
C ILE A 111 -11.96 -4.82 2.47
N VAL A 112 -11.95 -6.13 2.26
CA VAL A 112 -10.90 -7.02 2.78
C VAL A 112 -10.36 -7.93 1.69
N LEU A 113 -9.18 -8.50 1.89
CA LEU A 113 -8.70 -9.61 1.04
C LEU A 113 -9.58 -10.85 1.24
N SER A 114 -9.89 -11.52 0.15
CA SER A 114 -10.53 -12.84 0.16
C SER A 114 -9.57 -13.88 0.73
N PRO A 115 -10.03 -14.78 1.63
CA PRO A 115 -9.21 -15.88 2.13
C PRO A 115 -8.89 -16.92 1.05
N GLN A 116 -9.58 -16.89 -0.09
CA GLN A 116 -9.38 -17.84 -1.21
C GLN A 116 -8.08 -17.59 -1.99
N GLY A 117 -7.38 -16.48 -1.73
CA GLY A 117 -6.16 -16.09 -2.44
C GLY A 117 -6.42 -15.28 -3.72
N ASN A 118 -5.43 -15.21 -4.61
CA ASN A 118 -5.48 -14.52 -5.91
C ASN A 118 -5.70 -13.00 -5.88
N ASN A 119 -5.46 -12.36 -4.73
CA ASN A 119 -5.69 -10.91 -4.50
C ASN A 119 -7.14 -10.48 -4.71
N ASP A 120 -8.10 -11.39 -4.70
CA ASP A 120 -9.51 -11.01 -4.77
C ASP A 120 -9.92 -10.30 -3.48
N VAL A 121 -10.91 -9.41 -3.57
CA VAL A 121 -11.45 -8.68 -2.43
C VAL A 121 -12.91 -9.01 -2.19
N LEU A 122 -13.30 -8.93 -0.92
CA LEU A 122 -14.69 -9.01 -0.48
C LEU A 122 -15.14 -7.63 0.02
N TYR A 123 -16.43 -7.36 -0.12
CA TYR A 123 -17.05 -6.09 0.26
C TYR A 123 -18.13 -6.34 1.29
N PHE A 124 -17.99 -5.76 2.47
CA PHE A 124 -18.97 -5.85 3.55
C PHE A 124 -19.66 -4.50 3.76
N GLU A 125 -20.92 -4.55 4.21
CA GLU A 125 -21.68 -3.36 4.62
C GLU A 125 -21.01 -2.67 5.83
N SER A 126 -20.31 -3.43 6.67
CA SER A 126 -19.62 -2.93 7.86
C SER A 126 -18.46 -3.83 8.29
N GLU A 127 -17.57 -3.29 9.12
CA GLU A 127 -16.56 -4.08 9.84
C GLU A 127 -17.20 -5.20 10.67
N GLN A 128 -18.33 -4.92 11.32
CA GLN A 128 -19.04 -5.92 12.12
C GLN A 128 -19.50 -7.12 11.30
N ASN A 129 -19.98 -6.89 10.06
CA ASN A 129 -20.35 -8.00 9.17
C ASN A 129 -19.13 -8.84 8.81
N TYR A 130 -17.98 -8.22 8.54
CA TYR A 130 -16.73 -8.95 8.31
C TYR A 130 -16.31 -9.77 9.54
N LEU A 131 -16.30 -9.18 10.73
CA LEU A 131 -15.93 -9.88 11.97
C LEU A 131 -16.86 -11.07 12.26
N THR A 132 -18.16 -10.91 12.05
CA THR A 132 -19.13 -12.00 12.21
C THR A 132 -18.97 -13.06 11.11
N TYR A 133 -18.64 -12.67 9.88
CA TYR A 133 -18.37 -13.61 8.79
C TYR A 133 -17.19 -14.52 9.10
N ILE A 134 -16.07 -13.97 9.56
CA ILE A 134 -14.86 -14.76 9.85
C ILE A 134 -14.95 -15.59 11.14
N GLN A 135 -15.86 -15.25 12.07
CA GLN A 135 -16.12 -16.07 13.26
C GLN A 135 -16.92 -17.34 12.94
N ASN A 136 -17.70 -17.32 11.85
CA ASN A 136 -18.58 -18.41 11.44
C ASN A 136 -18.09 -19.17 10.19
N SER A 137 -16.93 -18.81 9.64
CA SER A 137 -16.30 -19.46 8.47
C SER A 137 -15.23 -20.45 8.88
#